data_AF-A0A5P8P440-F1
#
_entry.id   AF-A0A5P8P440-F1
#
_cell.length_a   1.000
_cell.length_b   1.000
_cell.length_c   1.000
_cell.angle_alpha   90.00
_cell.angle_beta   90.00
_cell.angle_gamma   90.00
#
_symmetry.space_group_name_H-M   'P 1'
#
loop_
_entity.id
_entity.type
_entity.pdbx_description
1 polymer ?
#
loop_
_entity_poly.entity_id
_entity_poly.type
_entity_poly.pdbx_seq_one_letter_code
_entity_poly.pdbx_strand_id
1 'polypeptide(L)' 'MATVKKLLSLDEGIAKELENVADALHKSQKEIVENALDFYFDYTDTVVADKITKDIKSGNMRVLDAEDVYNELGIEI' A
#
# COMPACT_ATOMS: atom_id res chain seq x y z
N MET A 1 -15.27 0.74 10.94
CA MET A 1 -13.91 0.30 11.34
C MET A 1 -13.40 1.24 12.42
N ALA A 2 -12.52 0.78 13.32
CA ALA A 2 -11.92 1.63 14.34
C ALA A 2 -11.00 2.67 13.68
N THR A 3 -11.07 3.94 14.11
CA THR A 3 -10.17 5.00 13.63
C THR A 3 -8.99 5.15 14.58
N VAL A 4 -7.77 5.15 14.04
CA VAL A 4 -6.53 5.39 14.79
C VAL A 4 -5.98 6.76 14.40
N LYS A 5 -5.70 7.62 15.38
CA LYS A 5 -5.11 8.94 15.12
C LYS A 5 -3.60 8.81 14.87
N LYS A 6 -3.12 9.52 13.85
CA LYS A 6 -1.69 9.70 13.57
C LYS A 6 -1.38 11.19 13.53
N LEU A 7 -0.28 11.58 14.16
CA LEU A 7 0.25 12.94 14.09
C LEU A 7 1.42 12.93 13.10
N LEU A 8 1.37 13.82 12.11
CA LEU A 8 2.38 13.94 11.06
C LEU A 8 2.75 15.41 10.91
N SER A 9 4.01 15.65 10.56
CA SER A 9 4.47 16.98 10.15
C SER A 9 4.59 17.01 8.63
N LEU A 10 4.14 18.10 8.02
CA LEU A 10 4.20 18.34 6.59
C LEU A 10 4.97 19.62 6.32
N ASP A 11 5.57 19.70 5.13
CA ASP A 11 6.05 20.96 4.60
C ASP A 11 4.89 21.97 4.52
N GLU A 12 5.17 23.25 4.77
CA GLU A 12 4.15 24.30 4.80
C GLU A 12 3.43 24.46 3.45
N GLY A 13 4.15 24.34 2.34
CA GLY A 13 3.58 24.42 1.00
C GLY A 13 2.61 23.27 0.74
N ILE A 14 3.02 22.05 1.10
CA ILE A 14 2.17 20.86 0.98
C ILE A 14 0.93 20.96 1.87
N ALA A 15 1.07 21.46 3.10
CA ALA A 15 -0.05 21.65 4.00
C ALA A 15 -1.10 22.62 3.42
N LYS A 16 -0.64 23.73 2.81
CA LYS A 16 -1.53 24.70 2.14
C LYS A 16 -2.20 24.10 0.91
N GLU A 17 -1.47 23.33 0.12
CA GLU A 17 -2.03 22.66 -1.06
C GLU A 17 -3.09 21.62 -0.66
N LEU A 18 -2.85 20.85 0.40
CA LEU A 18 -3.83 19.92 0.96
C LEU A 18 -5.12 20.64 1.38
N GLU A 19 -5.02 21.80 2.02
CA GLU A 19 -6.15 22.64 2.37
C GLU A 19 -6.93 23.10 1.13
N ASN A 20 -6.23 23.67 0.14
CA ASN A 20 -6.84 24.14 -1.10
C ASN A 20 -7.56 23.01 -1.87
N VAL A 21 -6.95 21.82 -1.93
CA VAL A 21 -7.54 20.64 -2.61
C VAL A 21 -8.77 20.14 -1.84
N ALA A 22 -8.69 20.07 -0.51
CA ALA A 22 -9.81 19.67 0.34
C ALA A 22 -11.01 20.61 0.13
N ASP A 23 -10.77 21.93 0.12
CA ASP A 23 -11.79 22.94 -0.11
C ASP A 23 -12.40 22.85 -1.50
N ALA A 24 -11.57 22.74 -2.55
CA ALA A 24 -12.02 22.64 -3.93
C ALA A 24 -12.87 21.40 -4.21
N LEU A 25 -12.58 20.29 -3.50
CA LEU A 25 -13.32 19.03 -3.64
C LEU A 25 -14.46 18.88 -2.63
N HIS A 26 -14.67 19.86 -1.74
CA HIS A 26 -15.62 19.80 -0.63
C HIS A 26 -15.47 18.53 0.22
N LYS A 27 -14.22 18.15 0.54
CA LYS A 27 -13.87 17.00 1.36
C LYS A 27 -13.03 17.41 2.56
N SER A 28 -12.97 16.57 3.58
CA SER A 28 -12.02 16.80 4.67
C SER A 28 -10.58 16.49 4.23
N GLN A 29 -9.60 17.20 4.78
CA GLN A 29 -8.18 16.88 4.56
C GLN A 29 -7.86 15.42 4.93
N LYS A 30 -8.55 14.87 5.94
CA LYS A 30 -8.46 13.44 6.32
C LYS A 30 -8.79 12.54 5.13
N GLU A 31 -9.94 12.76 4.46
CA GLU A 31 -10.35 11.94 3.32
C GLU A 31 -9.38 12.06 2.14
N ILE A 32 -8.82 13.26 1.90
CA ILE A 32 -7.81 13.44 0.86
C ILE A 32 -6.55 12.62 1.18
N VAL A 33 -6.07 12.68 2.42
CA VAL A 33 -4.89 11.91 2.87
C VAL A 33 -5.16 10.41 2.82
N GLU A 34 -6.31 9.93 3.27
CA GLU A 34 -6.68 8.51 3.20
C GLU A 34 -6.69 8.02 1.75
N ASN A 35 -7.39 8.70 0.85
CA ASN A 35 -7.43 8.31 -0.57
C ASN A 35 -6.05 8.34 -1.24
N ALA A 36 -5.21 9.33 -0.90
CA ALA A 36 -3.86 9.43 -1.45
C ALA A 36 -2.96 8.29 -0.96
N LEU A 37 -3.07 7.91 0.32
CA LEU A 37 -2.34 6.78 0.87
C LEU A 37 -2.80 5.45 0.28
N ASP A 38 -4.12 5.25 0.13
CA ASP A 38 -4.67 4.05 -0.50
C ASP A 38 -4.12 3.88 -1.93
N PHE A 39 -4.18 4.94 -2.74
CA PHE A 39 -3.62 4.93 -4.10
C PHE A 39 -2.11 4.65 -4.10
N TYR A 40 -1.37 5.26 -3.18
CA TYR A 40 0.07 5.05 -3.08
C TYR A 40 0.42 3.61 -2.68
N PHE A 41 -0.36 3.01 -1.77
CA PHE A 41 -0.17 1.62 -1.36
C PHE A 41 -0.49 0.65 -2.50
N ASP A 42 -1.60 0.83 -3.22
CA ASP A 42 -1.92 -0.01 -4.39
C ASP A 42 -0.82 0.03 -5.46
N TYR A 43 -0.31 1.24 -5.73
CA TYR A 43 0.81 1.41 -6.66
C TYR A 43 2.08 0.73 -6.14
N THR A 44 2.39 0.89 -4.85
CA THR A 44 3.59 0.30 -4.24
C THR A 44 3.51 -1.23 -4.24
N ASP A 45 2.35 -1.81 -3.98
CA ASP A 45 2.11 -3.25 -4.03
C ASP A 45 2.41 -3.80 -5.43
N THR A 46 2.02 -3.06 -6.47
CA THR A 46 2.35 -3.42 -7.86
C THR A 46 3.88 -3.42 -8.09
N VAL A 47 4.59 -2.40 -7.63
CA VAL A 47 6.06 -2.31 -7.76
C VAL A 47 6.76 -3.44 -7.00
N VAL A 48 6.26 -3.78 -5.81
CA VAL A 48 6.78 -4.90 -5.01
C VAL A 48 6.53 -6.23 -5.72
N ALA A 49 5.33 -6.45 -6.26
CA ALA A 49 4.99 -7.65 -7.02
C ALA A 49 5.87 -7.82 -8.26
N ASP A 50 6.14 -6.73 -8.98
CA ASP A 50 7.04 -6.72 -10.14
C ASP A 50 8.47 -7.10 -9.75
N LYS A 51 8.96 -6.58 -8.61
CA LYS A 51 10.27 -6.93 -8.09
C LYS A 51 10.35 -8.41 -7.72
N ILE A 52 9.38 -8.92 -6.96
CA ILE A 52 9.29 -10.34 -6.59
C ILE A 52 9.28 -11.22 -7.83
N THR A 53 8.49 -10.85 -8.85
CA THR A 53 8.41 -11.60 -10.11
C THR A 53 9.75 -11.65 -10.84
N LYS A 54 10.51 -10.54 -10.85
CA LYS A 54 11.86 -10.51 -11.42
C LYS A 54 12.86 -11.35 -10.63
N ASP A 55 12.79 -11.31 -9.30
CA ASP A 55 13.70 -12.08 -8.45
C ASP A 55 13.46 -13.59 -8.59
N ILE A 56 12.20 -14.00 -8.73
CA ILE A 56 11.83 -15.40 -9.07
C ILE A 56 12.38 -15.78 -10.45
N LYS A 57 12.13 -14.97 -11.48
CA LYS A 57 12.60 -15.25 -12.85
C LYS A 57 14.12 -15.34 -12.97
N SER A 58 14.85 -14.54 -12.18
CA SER A 58 16.30 -14.52 -12.17
C SER A 58 16.93 -15.60 -11.29
N GLY A 59 16.13 -16.39 -10.57
CA GLY A 59 16.61 -17.41 -9.63
C GLY A 59 17.21 -16.85 -8.34
N ASN A 60 17.06 -15.54 -8.09
CA ASN A 60 17.56 -14.87 -6.90
C ASN A 60 16.63 -15.03 -5.68
N MET A 61 15.47 -15.65 -5.88
CA MET A 61 14.51 -15.94 -4.83
C MET A 61 14.17 -17.43 -4.84
N ARG A 62 14.24 -18.06 -3.66
CA ARG A 62 13.77 -19.43 -3.47
C ARG A 62 12.25 -19.44 -3.56
N VAL A 63 11.73 -20.22 -4.51
CA VAL A 63 10.30 -20.56 -4.57
C VAL A 63 10.06 -21.91 -3.89
N LEU A 64 8.89 -22.07 -3.29
CA LEU A 64 8.43 -23.31 -2.70
C LEU A 64 7.32 -23.89 -3.58
N ASP A 65 7.23 -25.21 -3.67
CA ASP A 65 6.10 -25.84 -4.34
C ASP A 65 4.82 -25.57 -3.53
N ALA A 66 3.74 -25.27 -4.22
CA ALA A 66 2.46 -24.99 -3.59
C ALA A 66 1.97 -26.21 -2.80
N GLU A 67 2.11 -27.41 -3.36
CA GLU A 67 1.69 -28.67 -2.73
C GLU A 67 2.42 -28.90 -1.39
N ASP A 68 3.73 -28.66 -1.36
CA ASP A 68 4.53 -28.77 -0.14
C ASP A 68 4.05 -27.79 0.95
N VAL A 69 3.74 -26.55 0.57
CA VAL A 69 3.25 -25.51 1.49
C VAL A 69 1.87 -25.85 2.04
N TYR A 70 0.96 -26.34 1.19
CA TYR A 70 -0.38 -26.72 1.62
C TYR A 70 -0.38 -27.93 2.55
N ASN A 71 0.46 -28.93 2.25
CA ASN A 71 0.69 -30.07 3.14
C ASN A 71 1.23 -29.63 4.51
N GLU A 72 2.19 -28.69 4.55
CA GLU A 72 2.75 -28.16 5.81
C GLU A 72 1.70 -27.38 6.63
N LEU A 73 0.82 -26.64 5.96
CA LEU A 73 -0.24 -25.85 6.58
C LEU A 73 -1.50 -26.67 6.93
N GLY A 74 -1.57 -27.95 6.53
CA GLY A 74 -2.73 -28.82 6.74
C GLY A 74 -3.97 -28.38 5.96
N ILE A 75 -3.77 -27.79 4.77
CA ILE A 75 -4.84 -27.35 3.89
C ILE A 75 -5.05 -28.43 2.82
N GLU A 76 -6.22 -29.06 2.79
CA GLU A 76 -6.62 -29.97 1.70
C GLU A 76 -7.14 -29.14 0.50
N ILE A 77 -6.65 -29.45 -0.71
CA ILE A 77 -7.02 -28.80 -1.99
C ILE A 77 -7.77 -29.79 -2.88
#